data_AF-A0A024TJG8-F1
#
_entry.id   AF-A0A024TJG8-F1
#
_cell.length_a   1.000
_cell.length_b   1.000
_cell.length_c   1.000
_cell.angle_alpha   90.00
_cell.angle_beta   90.00
_cell.angle_gamma   90.00
#
_symmetry.space_group_name_H-M   'P 1'
#
loop_
_entity.id
_entity.type
_entity.pdbx_description
1 polymer ?
#
loop_
_entity_poly.entity_id
_entity_poly.type
_entity_poly.pdbx_seq_one_letter_code
_entity_poly.pdbx_strand_id
1 'polypeptide(L)'
;MAGVKGVQAVCSTSTFASATGSALVAAVKAATTDCINSLFSVSGADAYSIFREAQMVSVADALRSAAATYQGNNSGSTAQLVLFLRAGYYVHYYDSSVGAYGTALSTAIKGALDTFFANSRAFDVTDANGETLSDAVTLIDSAEENARYLSVIKRLLNGYNSSYDASWWMLNAVNNVYTVLFRGHQVPAFVSAVAADRSVLDTLYNFASSHKNLLGGSQSYLTSNAGRELGRFLGDAAIRPTVKPLVIGLLSQSSITGPTAPLWVGVAEMTDSYDKAACADYNTCNLT
;
A
#
# COMPACT_ATOMS: atom_id res chain seq x y z
N MET A 1 -25.61 36.42 -9.87
CA MET A 1 -24.91 35.68 -10.94
C MET A 1 -25.09 34.20 -10.65
N ALA A 2 -25.85 33.50 -11.49
CA ALA A 2 -26.17 32.09 -11.31
C ALA A 2 -24.89 31.25 -11.50
N GLY A 3 -24.55 30.46 -10.49
CA GLY A 3 -23.46 29.50 -10.55
C GLY A 3 -23.80 28.43 -11.58
N VAL A 4 -22.88 28.22 -12.52
CA VAL A 4 -22.91 27.09 -13.44
C VAL A 4 -22.80 25.82 -12.59
N LYS A 5 -23.92 25.11 -12.40
CA LYS A 5 -23.90 23.71 -11.96
C LYS A 5 -23.16 22.93 -13.05
N GLY A 6 -21.92 22.55 -12.77
CA GLY A 6 -21.21 21.58 -13.59
C GLY A 6 -22.08 20.34 -13.73
N VAL A 7 -22.24 19.85 -14.97
CA VAL A 7 -22.83 18.54 -15.23
C VAL A 7 -21.97 17.53 -14.48
N GLN A 8 -22.48 17.07 -13.34
CA GLN A 8 -21.87 15.95 -12.63
C GLN A 8 -21.90 14.79 -13.62
N ALA A 9 -20.73 14.33 -14.08
CA ALA A 9 -20.66 13.15 -14.91
C ALA A 9 -21.42 12.05 -14.16
N VAL A 10 -22.49 11.53 -14.76
CA VAL A 10 -23.30 10.49 -14.14
C VAL A 10 -22.36 9.34 -13.88
N CYS A 11 -22.14 9.02 -12.61
CA CYS A 11 -21.35 7.86 -12.24
C CYS A 11 -22.13 6.61 -12.63
N SER A 12 -21.88 6.12 -13.84
CA SER A 12 -22.64 5.03 -14.42
C SER A 12 -21.69 3.92 -14.83
N THR A 13 -21.89 2.74 -14.26
CA THR A 13 -21.19 1.51 -14.63
C THR A 13 -21.20 1.29 -16.15
N SER A 14 -22.32 1.59 -16.82
CA SER A 14 -22.45 1.43 -18.27
C SER A 14 -21.55 2.39 -19.08
N THR A 15 -21.22 3.56 -18.53
CA THR A 15 -20.27 4.50 -19.15
C THR A 15 -18.87 3.90 -19.18
N PHE A 16 -18.43 3.30 -18.07
CA PHE A 16 -17.13 2.62 -18.01
C PHE A 16 -17.12 1.33 -18.84
N ALA A 17 -18.20 0.54 -18.79
CA ALA A 17 -18.30 -0.74 -19.48
C ALA A 17 -18.29 -0.60 -21.01
N SER A 18 -18.83 0.51 -21.54
CA SER A 18 -18.86 0.78 -22.98
C SER A 18 -17.63 1.54 -23.49
N ALA A 19 -16.87 2.20 -22.61
CA ALA A 19 -15.70 2.98 -22.99
C ALA A 19 -14.46 2.08 -23.19
N THR A 20 -13.59 2.47 -24.13
CA THR A 20 -12.33 1.76 -24.40
C THR A 20 -11.20 2.75 -24.67
N GLY A 21 -9.94 2.33 -24.43
CA GLY A 21 -8.77 3.12 -24.78
C GLY A 21 -8.82 4.55 -24.23
N SER A 22 -8.62 5.54 -25.09
CA SER A 22 -8.65 6.96 -24.69
C SER A 22 -10.01 7.44 -24.18
N ALA A 23 -11.12 6.86 -24.65
CA ALA A 23 -12.46 7.19 -24.17
C ALA A 23 -12.65 6.72 -22.72
N LEU A 24 -12.13 5.54 -22.37
CA LEU A 24 -12.14 5.05 -20.99
C LEU A 24 -11.28 5.97 -20.10
N VAL A 25 -10.07 6.31 -20.54
CA VAL A 25 -9.19 7.23 -19.79
C VAL A 25 -9.86 8.58 -19.55
N ALA A 26 -10.55 9.13 -20.56
CA ALA A 26 -11.30 10.37 -20.42
C ALA A 26 -12.45 10.23 -19.41
N ALA A 27 -13.20 9.13 -19.45
CA ALA A 27 -14.28 8.85 -18.49
C ALA A 27 -13.74 8.74 -17.05
N VAL A 28 -12.63 8.02 -16.85
CA VAL A 28 -11.98 7.89 -15.54
C VAL A 28 -11.51 9.24 -15.02
N LYS A 29 -10.87 10.05 -15.85
CA LYS A 29 -10.38 11.39 -15.43
C LYS A 29 -11.50 12.38 -15.13
N ALA A 30 -12.66 12.24 -15.77
CA ALA A 30 -13.82 13.10 -15.57
C ALA A 30 -14.66 12.73 -14.33
N ALA A 31 -14.44 11.55 -13.75
CA ALA A 31 -15.17 11.07 -12.58
C ALA A 31 -14.62 11.65 -11.26
N THR A 32 -15.45 11.64 -10.23
CA THR A 32 -14.98 11.81 -8.84
C THR A 32 -14.32 10.52 -8.33
N THR A 33 -13.47 10.62 -7.32
CA THR A 33 -12.91 9.41 -6.67
C THR A 33 -14.01 8.56 -6.04
N ASP A 34 -15.05 9.15 -5.46
CA ASP A 34 -16.26 8.42 -4.99
C ASP A 34 -16.92 7.59 -6.09
N CYS A 35 -16.98 8.13 -7.32
CA CYS A 35 -17.55 7.42 -8.44
C CYS A 35 -16.70 6.20 -8.81
N ILE A 36 -15.38 6.38 -8.94
CA ILE A 36 -14.45 5.28 -9.21
C ILE A 36 -14.50 4.25 -8.06
N ASN A 37 -14.67 4.69 -6.82
CA ASN A 37 -14.76 3.82 -5.65
C ASN A 37 -15.98 2.88 -5.71
N SER A 38 -17.10 3.30 -6.31
CA SER A 38 -18.26 2.41 -6.53
C SER A 38 -17.96 1.23 -7.47
N LEU A 39 -16.91 1.34 -8.30
CA LEU A 39 -16.54 0.28 -9.23
C LEU A 39 -15.93 -0.94 -8.55
N PHE A 40 -15.54 -0.86 -7.26
CA PHE A 40 -15.07 -2.01 -6.49
C PHE A 40 -16.14 -3.09 -6.29
N SER A 41 -17.42 -2.77 -6.52
CA SER A 41 -18.55 -3.68 -6.33
C SER A 41 -19.12 -4.25 -7.63
N VAL A 42 -18.55 -3.93 -8.80
CA VAL A 42 -19.02 -4.51 -10.07
C VAL A 42 -18.62 -5.97 -10.18
N SER A 43 -19.40 -6.74 -10.94
CA SER A 43 -19.20 -8.18 -11.13
C SER A 43 -19.68 -8.63 -12.51
N GLY A 44 -19.38 -9.87 -12.88
CA GLY A 44 -19.85 -10.51 -14.11
C GLY A 44 -19.48 -9.75 -15.39
N ALA A 45 -20.46 -9.56 -16.27
CA ALA A 45 -20.23 -8.94 -17.58
C ALA A 45 -19.72 -7.49 -17.49
N ASP A 46 -20.13 -6.75 -16.47
CA ASP A 46 -19.65 -5.39 -16.23
C ASP A 46 -18.20 -5.41 -15.75
N ALA A 47 -17.84 -6.29 -14.81
CA ALA A 47 -16.46 -6.48 -14.37
C ALA A 47 -15.52 -6.82 -15.54
N TYR A 48 -15.91 -7.76 -16.40
CA TYR A 48 -15.19 -8.06 -17.63
C TYR A 48 -15.02 -6.82 -18.53
N SER A 49 -16.11 -6.10 -18.78
CA SER A 49 -16.11 -4.99 -19.74
C SER A 49 -15.26 -3.81 -19.28
N ILE A 50 -15.27 -3.54 -17.97
CA ILE A 50 -14.57 -2.42 -17.33
C ILE A 50 -13.10 -2.77 -17.07
N PHE A 51 -12.81 -3.98 -16.61
CA PHE A 51 -11.50 -4.32 -16.03
C PHE A 51 -10.69 -5.36 -16.80
N ARG A 52 -11.16 -5.91 -17.94
CA ARG A 52 -10.29 -6.79 -18.76
C ARG A 52 -8.94 -6.13 -19.09
N GLU A 53 -7.90 -6.94 -19.29
CA GLU A 53 -6.50 -6.50 -19.38
C GLU A 53 -6.28 -5.26 -20.26
N ALA A 54 -6.88 -5.20 -21.45
CA ALA A 54 -6.73 -4.08 -22.38
C ALA A 54 -7.15 -2.71 -21.79
N GLN A 55 -8.17 -2.71 -20.92
CA GLN A 55 -8.65 -1.50 -20.24
C GLN A 55 -7.67 -1.08 -19.15
N MET A 56 -7.22 -2.04 -18.35
CA MET A 56 -6.24 -1.83 -17.30
C MET A 56 -4.92 -1.31 -17.87
N VAL A 57 -4.46 -1.84 -19.01
CA VAL A 57 -3.27 -1.35 -19.73
C VAL A 57 -3.46 0.10 -20.17
N SER A 58 -4.63 0.42 -20.76
CA SER A 58 -4.93 1.79 -21.21
C SER A 58 -4.88 2.80 -20.06
N VAL A 59 -5.41 2.43 -18.88
CA VAL A 59 -5.40 3.29 -17.69
C VAL A 59 -4.00 3.35 -17.05
N ALA A 60 -3.23 2.26 -17.05
CA ALA A 60 -1.84 2.24 -16.57
C ALA A 60 -0.94 3.14 -17.43
N ASP A 61 -1.08 3.13 -18.75
CA ASP A 61 -0.36 4.04 -19.65
C ASP A 61 -0.74 5.51 -19.44
N ALA A 62 -2.02 5.76 -19.16
CA ALA A 62 -2.49 7.09 -18.79
C ALA A 62 -1.94 7.55 -17.43
N LEU A 63 -1.84 6.64 -16.45
CA LEU A 63 -1.21 6.91 -15.15
C LEU A 63 0.26 7.25 -15.33
N ARG A 64 1.01 6.47 -16.13
CA ARG A 64 2.42 6.77 -16.45
C ARG A 64 2.58 8.18 -17.04
N SER A 65 1.72 8.55 -17.96
CA SER A 65 1.74 9.89 -18.58
C SER A 65 1.42 11.00 -17.58
N ALA A 66 0.42 10.80 -16.72
CA ALA A 66 0.06 11.77 -15.67
C ALA A 66 1.16 11.90 -14.59
N ALA A 67 1.78 10.78 -14.21
CA ALA A 67 2.85 10.70 -13.23
C ALA A 67 4.10 11.50 -13.64
N ALA A 68 4.44 11.49 -14.94
CA ALA A 68 5.59 12.22 -15.47
C ALA A 68 5.51 13.74 -15.25
N THR A 69 4.29 14.29 -15.18
CA THR A 69 4.04 15.72 -14.94
C THR A 69 3.30 15.97 -13.63
N TYR A 70 3.32 15.00 -12.70
CA TYR A 70 2.57 15.08 -11.45
C TYR A 70 3.02 16.27 -10.59
N GLN A 71 2.05 17.04 -10.10
CA GLN A 71 2.27 18.32 -9.41
C GLN A 71 2.19 18.21 -7.89
N GLY A 72 2.07 16.99 -7.34
CA GLY A 72 1.87 16.79 -5.89
C GLY A 72 0.44 17.10 -5.45
N ASN A 73 -0.52 17.02 -6.37
CA ASN A 73 -1.95 17.16 -6.11
C ASN A 73 -2.77 16.53 -7.24
N ASN A 74 -4.09 16.46 -7.07
CA ASN A 74 -4.97 15.79 -8.02
C ASN A 74 -5.44 16.64 -9.22
N SER A 75 -4.77 17.75 -9.58
CA SER A 75 -5.20 18.58 -10.72
C SER A 75 -5.16 17.87 -12.07
N GLY A 76 -4.38 16.79 -12.19
CA GLY A 76 -4.28 15.94 -13.38
C GLY A 76 -5.14 14.67 -13.36
N SER A 77 -6.05 14.55 -12.38
CA SER A 77 -6.86 13.35 -12.12
C SER A 77 -6.04 12.07 -11.90
N THR A 78 -4.88 12.20 -11.25
CA THR A 78 -3.98 11.05 -10.98
C THR A 78 -4.58 10.10 -9.96
N ALA A 79 -5.29 10.61 -8.94
CA ALA A 79 -5.97 9.79 -7.95
C ALA A 79 -7.02 8.87 -8.60
N GLN A 80 -7.81 9.39 -9.55
CA GLN A 80 -8.81 8.60 -10.28
C GLN A 80 -8.18 7.43 -11.06
N LEU A 81 -7.04 7.67 -11.71
CA LEU A 81 -6.33 6.63 -12.46
C LEU A 81 -5.78 5.53 -11.54
N VAL A 82 -5.16 5.93 -10.42
CA VAL A 82 -4.66 4.98 -9.41
C VAL A 82 -5.81 4.18 -8.81
N LEU A 83 -6.89 4.85 -8.40
CA LEU A 83 -8.05 4.22 -7.78
C LEU A 83 -8.77 3.27 -8.74
N PHE A 84 -8.86 3.60 -10.03
CA PHE A 84 -9.43 2.71 -11.05
C PHE A 84 -8.61 1.43 -11.19
N LEU A 85 -7.27 1.54 -11.22
CA LEU A 85 -6.40 0.37 -11.28
C LEU A 85 -6.53 -0.49 -10.03
N ARG A 86 -6.63 0.12 -8.84
CA ARG A 86 -6.92 -0.63 -7.60
C ARG A 86 -8.25 -1.37 -7.68
N ALA A 87 -9.30 -0.71 -8.16
CA ALA A 87 -10.61 -1.33 -8.35
C ALA A 87 -10.50 -2.55 -9.28
N GLY A 88 -9.78 -2.42 -10.39
CA GLY A 88 -9.61 -3.52 -11.35
C GLY A 88 -8.82 -4.71 -10.83
N TYR A 89 -7.77 -4.48 -10.03
CA TYR A 89 -7.06 -5.58 -9.35
C TYR A 89 -7.91 -6.22 -8.26
N TYR A 90 -8.64 -5.42 -7.48
CA TYR A 90 -9.54 -5.93 -6.45
C TYR A 90 -10.65 -6.81 -7.04
N VAL A 91 -11.35 -6.32 -8.06
CA VAL A 91 -12.44 -7.07 -8.71
C VAL A 91 -11.90 -8.32 -9.39
N HIS A 92 -10.74 -8.24 -10.06
CA HIS A 92 -10.08 -9.41 -10.65
C HIS A 92 -9.75 -10.50 -9.60
N TYR A 93 -9.36 -10.12 -8.38
CA TYR A 93 -9.09 -11.08 -7.32
C TYR A 93 -10.34 -11.87 -6.89
N TYR A 94 -11.52 -11.24 -6.91
CA TYR A 94 -12.77 -11.84 -6.42
C TYR A 94 -13.68 -12.40 -7.52
N ASP A 95 -13.53 -11.94 -8.77
CA ASP A 95 -14.42 -12.29 -9.87
C ASP A 95 -13.62 -12.76 -11.09
N SER A 96 -13.67 -14.07 -11.33
CA SER A 96 -12.97 -14.71 -12.46
C SER A 96 -13.51 -14.31 -13.83
N SER A 97 -14.67 -13.66 -13.91
CA SER A 97 -15.22 -13.15 -15.17
C SER A 97 -14.38 -12.04 -15.80
N VAL A 98 -13.52 -11.36 -15.03
CA VAL A 98 -12.61 -10.32 -15.56
C VAL A 98 -11.65 -10.88 -16.63
N GLY A 99 -11.35 -12.18 -16.56
CA GLY A 99 -10.33 -12.81 -17.40
C GLY A 99 -8.94 -12.66 -16.81
N ALA A 100 -7.93 -13.15 -17.53
CA ALA A 100 -6.55 -13.16 -17.04
C ALA A 100 -5.83 -11.82 -17.28
N TYR A 101 -4.98 -11.43 -16.33
CA TYR A 101 -3.95 -10.41 -16.53
C TYR A 101 -2.61 -11.05 -16.86
N GLY A 102 -1.91 -10.49 -17.84
CA GLY A 102 -0.64 -11.01 -18.35
C GLY A 102 0.49 -10.00 -18.31
N THR A 103 1.52 -10.28 -19.11
CA THR A 103 2.75 -9.48 -19.15
C THR A 103 2.52 -8.06 -19.64
N ALA A 104 1.49 -7.82 -20.46
CA ALA A 104 1.17 -6.48 -20.95
C ALA A 104 0.78 -5.57 -19.78
N LEU A 105 -0.15 -6.00 -18.93
CA LEU A 105 -0.52 -5.23 -17.75
C LEU A 105 0.61 -5.14 -16.73
N SER A 106 1.32 -6.24 -16.45
CA SER A 106 2.46 -6.20 -15.51
C SER A 106 3.54 -5.21 -15.96
N THR A 107 3.81 -5.11 -17.27
CA THR A 107 4.77 -4.13 -17.81
C THR A 107 4.25 -2.70 -17.69
N ALA A 108 2.97 -2.47 -18.03
CA ALA A 108 2.37 -1.15 -17.99
C ALA A 108 2.28 -0.61 -16.55
N ILE A 109 1.85 -1.43 -15.59
CA ILE A 109 1.73 -1.03 -14.19
C ILE A 109 3.09 -0.72 -13.55
N LYS A 110 4.13 -1.53 -13.87
CA LYS A 110 5.50 -1.25 -13.45
C LYS A 110 5.97 0.11 -13.96
N GLY A 111 5.81 0.37 -15.26
CA GLY A 111 6.19 1.66 -15.84
C GLY A 111 5.45 2.85 -15.23
N ALA A 112 4.17 2.68 -14.88
CA ALA A 112 3.36 3.71 -14.24
C ALA A 112 3.83 4.01 -12.81
N LEU A 113 3.98 2.99 -11.98
CA LEU A 113 4.43 3.12 -10.58
C LEU A 113 5.89 3.59 -10.49
N ASP A 114 6.79 3.09 -11.36
CA ASP A 114 8.16 3.57 -11.48
C ASP A 114 8.19 5.08 -11.75
N THR A 115 7.37 5.56 -12.69
CA THR A 115 7.30 6.98 -13.04
C THR A 115 6.71 7.81 -11.89
N PHE A 116 5.67 7.30 -11.22
CA PHE A 116 5.05 7.99 -10.09
C PHE A 116 6.02 8.15 -8.91
N PHE A 117 6.65 7.06 -8.47
CA PHE A 117 7.57 7.09 -7.33
C PHE A 117 8.94 7.69 -7.67
N ALA A 118 9.30 7.88 -8.95
CA ALA A 118 10.45 8.67 -9.35
C ALA A 118 10.20 10.19 -9.26
N ASN A 119 8.94 10.62 -9.31
CA ASN A 119 8.59 12.04 -9.22
C ASN A 119 8.69 12.51 -7.75
N SER A 120 9.53 13.52 -7.48
CA SER A 120 9.71 14.03 -6.12
C SER A 120 8.41 14.54 -5.48
N ARG A 121 7.48 15.05 -6.29
CA ARG A 121 6.18 15.56 -5.85
C ARG A 121 5.25 14.48 -5.31
N ALA A 122 5.46 13.21 -5.65
CA ALA A 122 4.73 12.09 -5.06
C ALA A 122 4.92 12.00 -3.54
N PHE A 123 5.98 12.63 -3.01
CA PHE A 123 6.31 12.62 -1.58
C PHE A 123 6.10 13.98 -0.89
N ASP A 124 5.41 14.92 -1.54
CA ASP A 124 5.04 16.19 -0.89
C ASP A 124 4.10 15.88 0.28
N VAL A 125 4.45 16.35 1.49
CA VAL A 125 3.68 16.08 2.71
C VAL A 125 2.52 17.06 2.82
N THR A 126 1.49 16.81 2.02
CA THR A 126 0.28 17.64 1.97
C THR A 126 -0.95 16.77 1.79
N ASP A 127 -2.10 17.23 2.27
CA ASP A 127 -3.36 16.51 2.09
C ASP A 127 -3.75 16.37 0.61
N ALA A 128 -3.44 17.38 -0.21
CA ALA A 128 -3.68 17.38 -1.65
C ALA A 128 -2.94 16.27 -2.41
N ASN A 129 -1.76 15.86 -1.91
CA ASN A 129 -1.00 14.72 -2.43
C ASN A 129 -1.46 13.39 -1.80
N GLY A 130 -1.79 13.43 -0.51
CA GLY A 130 -1.91 12.25 0.35
C GLY A 130 -2.83 11.16 -0.20
N GLU A 131 -4.00 11.52 -0.73
CA GLU A 131 -4.95 10.53 -1.28
C GLU A 131 -4.30 9.73 -2.43
N THR A 132 -3.65 10.43 -3.36
CA THR A 132 -2.98 9.78 -4.51
C THR A 132 -1.84 8.90 -4.04
N LEU A 133 -1.01 9.38 -3.11
CA LEU A 133 0.11 8.61 -2.58
C LEU A 133 -0.36 7.36 -1.81
N SER A 134 -1.36 7.50 -0.93
CA SER A 134 -1.94 6.40 -0.15
C SER A 134 -2.45 5.28 -1.05
N ASP A 135 -3.16 5.65 -2.10
CA ASP A 135 -3.68 4.70 -3.08
C ASP A 135 -2.57 4.09 -3.93
N ALA A 136 -1.56 4.87 -4.33
CA ALA A 136 -0.43 4.36 -5.09
C ALA A 136 0.38 3.33 -4.30
N VAL A 137 0.52 3.51 -2.98
CA VAL A 137 1.14 2.51 -2.09
C VAL A 137 0.30 1.24 -2.03
N THR A 138 -1.03 1.35 -1.95
CA THR A 138 -1.92 0.18 -1.98
C THR A 138 -1.88 -0.53 -3.34
N LEU A 139 -1.67 0.21 -4.43
CA LEU A 139 -1.58 -0.33 -5.78
C LEU A 139 -0.31 -1.18 -5.97
N ILE A 140 0.77 -0.93 -5.22
CA ILE A 140 1.94 -1.84 -5.18
C ILE A 140 1.49 -3.25 -4.82
N ASP A 141 0.72 -3.38 -3.74
CA ASP A 141 0.21 -4.66 -3.26
C ASP A 141 -0.85 -5.24 -4.20
N SER A 142 -1.78 -4.40 -4.66
CA SER A 142 -2.86 -4.83 -5.56
C SER A 142 -2.32 -5.45 -6.86
N ALA A 143 -1.17 -4.97 -7.34
CA ALA A 143 -0.48 -5.48 -8.52
C ALA A 143 0.55 -6.59 -8.23
N GLU A 144 0.65 -7.06 -6.98
CA GLU A 144 1.64 -8.04 -6.50
C GLU A 144 3.11 -7.63 -6.74
N GLU A 145 3.40 -6.33 -6.75
CA GLU A 145 4.73 -5.76 -6.99
C GLU A 145 5.54 -5.51 -5.70
N ASN A 146 5.18 -6.20 -4.61
CA ASN A 146 5.71 -6.01 -3.25
C ASN A 146 7.26 -6.08 -3.22
N ALA A 147 7.85 -6.99 -4.00
CA ALA A 147 9.31 -7.17 -4.08
C ALA A 147 10.03 -5.98 -4.72
N ARG A 148 9.42 -5.39 -5.77
CA ARG A 148 10.04 -4.34 -6.58
C ARG A 148 10.14 -3.02 -5.84
N TYR A 149 9.13 -2.70 -5.03
CA TYR A 149 8.97 -1.38 -4.40
C TYR A 149 9.37 -1.33 -2.93
N LEU A 150 10.23 -2.25 -2.46
CA LEU A 150 10.85 -2.19 -1.12
C LEU A 150 11.53 -0.84 -0.84
N SER A 151 12.10 -0.18 -1.87
CA SER A 151 12.69 1.15 -1.74
C SER A 151 11.67 2.25 -1.40
N VAL A 152 10.44 2.14 -1.90
CA VAL A 152 9.33 3.06 -1.60
C VAL A 152 8.88 2.88 -0.15
N ILE A 153 8.75 1.63 0.29
CA ILE A 153 8.43 1.29 1.69
C ILE A 153 9.47 1.93 2.63
N LYS A 154 10.75 1.70 2.36
CA LYS A 154 11.85 2.27 3.15
C LYS A 154 11.80 3.81 3.16
N ARG A 155 11.53 4.43 2.01
CA ARG A 155 11.44 5.89 1.88
C ARG A 155 10.31 6.48 2.71
N LEU A 156 9.12 5.88 2.70
CA LEU A 156 7.96 6.38 3.45
C LEU A 156 8.15 6.26 4.96
N LEU A 157 8.68 5.13 5.42
CA LEU A 157 8.99 4.92 6.84
C LEU A 157 10.07 5.89 7.33
N ASN A 158 11.15 6.08 6.56
CA ASN A 158 12.22 7.01 6.91
C ASN A 158 11.81 8.50 6.79
N GLY A 159 10.82 8.82 5.96
CA GLY A 159 10.35 10.18 5.75
C GLY A 159 9.33 10.67 6.77
N TYR A 160 8.62 9.74 7.43
CA TYR A 160 7.60 10.07 8.42
C TYR A 160 8.17 10.95 9.55
N ASN A 161 7.43 12.00 9.87
CA ASN A 161 7.62 12.87 11.02
C ASN A 161 6.29 13.57 11.34
N SER A 162 6.25 14.41 12.37
CA SER A 162 5.00 15.02 12.84
C SER A 162 4.28 15.91 11.82
N SER A 163 4.92 16.33 10.72
CA SER A 163 4.23 17.06 9.64
C SER A 163 3.19 16.21 8.92
N TYR A 164 3.26 14.87 9.02
CA TYR A 164 2.28 13.94 8.45
C TYR A 164 0.97 13.92 9.25
N ASP A 165 1.03 14.19 10.55
CA ASP A 165 -0.08 13.95 11.49
C ASP A 165 -1.31 14.81 11.21
N ALA A 166 -1.14 15.92 10.50
CA ALA A 166 -2.23 16.82 10.10
C ALA A 166 -3.08 16.30 8.92
N SER A 167 -2.64 15.23 8.22
CA SER A 167 -3.36 14.65 7.09
C SER A 167 -3.60 13.16 7.29
N TRP A 168 -4.89 12.78 7.33
CA TRP A 168 -5.31 11.39 7.41
C TRP A 168 -4.75 10.56 6.25
N TRP A 169 -4.72 11.14 5.05
CA TRP A 169 -4.20 10.46 3.87
C TRP A 169 -2.68 10.25 3.90
N MET A 170 -1.93 11.21 4.43
CA MET A 170 -0.47 11.03 4.61
C MET A 170 -0.16 9.96 5.65
N LEU A 171 -0.93 9.90 6.75
CA LEU A 171 -0.83 8.81 7.73
C LEU A 171 -1.16 7.45 7.10
N ASN A 172 -2.21 7.38 6.27
CA ASN A 172 -2.55 6.16 5.54
C ASN A 172 -1.45 5.74 4.55
N ALA A 173 -0.83 6.68 3.84
CA ALA A 173 0.28 6.35 2.95
C ALA A 173 1.43 5.66 3.67
N VAL A 174 1.76 6.11 4.89
CA VAL A 174 2.76 5.43 5.74
C VAL A 174 2.24 4.09 6.24
N ASN A 175 0.99 4.01 6.67
CA ASN A 175 0.43 2.76 7.19
C ASN A 175 0.29 1.66 6.13
N ASN A 176 -0.08 2.02 4.89
CA ASN A 176 -0.32 1.09 3.80
C ASN A 176 0.94 0.30 3.41
N VAL A 177 2.13 0.81 3.73
CA VAL A 177 3.38 0.05 3.51
C VAL A 177 3.40 -1.28 4.28
N TYR A 178 2.72 -1.34 5.43
CA TYR A 178 2.62 -2.57 6.22
C TYR A 178 1.74 -3.62 5.54
N THR A 179 0.73 -3.21 4.77
CA THR A 179 -0.03 -4.13 3.91
C THR A 179 0.86 -4.70 2.81
N VAL A 180 1.69 -3.87 2.18
CA VAL A 180 2.66 -4.32 1.17
C VAL A 180 3.65 -5.34 1.78
N LEU A 181 4.13 -5.12 3.00
CA LEU A 181 5.01 -6.07 3.68
C LEU A 181 4.28 -7.38 4.03
N PHE A 182 3.10 -7.28 4.64
CA PHE A 182 2.30 -8.42 5.06
C PHE A 182 1.98 -9.36 3.89
N ARG A 183 1.41 -8.81 2.82
CA ARG A 183 1.04 -9.56 1.62
C ARG A 183 2.26 -9.97 0.79
N GLY A 184 3.39 -9.28 0.94
CA GLY A 184 4.65 -9.64 0.30
C GLY A 184 5.07 -11.07 0.60
N HIS A 185 4.80 -11.60 1.80
CA HIS A 185 5.10 -13.01 2.12
C HIS A 185 4.34 -14.03 1.25
N GLN A 186 3.28 -13.62 0.55
CA GLN A 186 2.54 -14.45 -0.41
C GLN A 186 3.16 -14.41 -1.82
N VAL A 187 4.11 -13.50 -2.06
CA VAL A 187 4.82 -13.31 -3.34
C VAL A 187 6.21 -13.93 -3.25
N PRO A 188 6.53 -15.02 -3.98
CA PRO A 188 7.81 -15.72 -3.85
C PRO A 188 9.06 -14.84 -4.05
N ALA A 189 8.97 -13.85 -4.94
CA ALA A 189 10.06 -12.92 -5.21
C ALA A 189 10.36 -11.98 -4.04
N PHE A 190 9.39 -11.71 -3.17
CA PHE A 190 9.53 -10.74 -2.07
C PHE A 190 10.49 -11.23 -1.00
N VAL A 191 10.31 -12.44 -0.48
CA VAL A 191 11.21 -13.01 0.54
C VAL A 191 12.63 -13.12 0.00
N SER A 192 12.78 -13.47 -1.28
CA SER A 192 14.09 -13.49 -1.96
C SER A 192 14.72 -12.10 -2.04
N ALA A 193 13.95 -11.06 -2.35
CA ALA A 193 14.43 -9.68 -2.41
C ALA A 193 14.84 -9.17 -1.03
N VAL A 194 14.07 -9.46 0.03
CA VAL A 194 14.44 -9.07 1.41
C VAL A 194 15.65 -9.84 1.91
N ALA A 195 15.80 -11.12 1.55
CA ALA A 195 17.00 -11.89 1.89
C ALA A 195 18.26 -11.32 1.22
N ALA A 196 18.13 -10.79 0.01
CA ALA A 196 19.23 -10.16 -0.74
C ALA A 196 19.58 -8.76 -0.22
N ASP A 197 18.59 -7.95 0.16
CA ASP A 197 18.76 -6.64 0.80
C ASP A 197 17.91 -6.56 2.08
N ARG A 198 18.56 -6.79 3.21
CA ARG A 198 17.90 -6.82 4.53
C ARG A 198 17.62 -5.44 5.13
N SER A 199 17.97 -4.34 4.45
CA SER A 199 17.84 -2.99 5.01
C SER A 199 16.39 -2.54 5.31
N VAL A 200 15.38 -3.24 4.77
CA VAL A 200 13.98 -3.03 5.16
C VAL A 200 13.71 -3.47 6.60
N LEU A 201 14.43 -4.49 7.09
CA LEU A 201 14.33 -4.95 8.48
C LEU A 201 14.84 -3.89 9.45
N ASP A 202 15.99 -3.28 9.12
CA ASP A 202 16.56 -2.18 9.90
C ASP A 202 15.62 -0.97 9.89
N THR A 203 14.98 -0.69 8.76
CA THR A 203 14.03 0.42 8.64
C THR A 203 12.81 0.21 9.54
N LEU A 204 12.24 -1.00 9.57
CA LEU A 204 11.13 -1.35 10.47
C LEU A 204 11.52 -1.26 11.94
N TYR A 205 12.68 -1.82 12.29
CA TYR A 205 13.21 -1.76 13.65
C TYR A 205 13.42 -0.31 14.11
N ASN A 206 14.09 0.49 13.28
CA ASN A 206 14.36 1.89 13.58
C ASN A 206 13.07 2.69 13.73
N PHE A 207 12.10 2.52 12.82
CA PHE A 207 10.80 3.18 12.92
C PHE A 207 10.10 2.85 14.25
N ALA A 208 10.01 1.56 14.59
CA ALA A 208 9.37 1.11 15.82
C ALA A 208 10.09 1.62 17.08
N SER A 209 11.42 1.67 17.07
CA SER A 209 12.23 2.11 18.21
C SER A 209 12.23 3.63 18.37
N SER A 210 12.28 4.40 17.29
CA SER A 210 12.37 5.87 17.33
C SER A 210 11.02 6.56 17.56
N HIS A 211 9.91 5.92 17.23
CA HIS A 211 8.56 6.50 17.32
C HIS A 211 7.74 5.97 18.50
N LYS A 212 8.40 5.47 19.56
CA LYS A 212 7.70 5.01 20.79
C LYS A 212 6.82 6.08 21.43
N ASN A 213 7.09 7.36 21.18
CA ASN A 213 6.26 8.48 21.63
C ASN A 213 4.85 8.49 21.02
N LEU A 214 4.61 7.79 19.90
CA LEU A 214 3.28 7.64 19.31
C LEU A 214 2.41 6.61 20.04
N LEU A 215 3.04 5.70 20.79
CA LEU A 215 2.36 4.60 21.46
C LEU A 215 1.48 5.13 22.61
N GLY A 216 0.25 4.63 22.68
CA GLY A 216 -0.79 5.13 23.58
C GLY A 216 -1.57 6.34 23.03
N GLY A 217 -1.19 6.88 21.88
CA GLY A 217 -1.90 7.94 21.15
C GLY A 217 -2.66 7.44 19.91
N SER A 218 -3.25 8.36 19.15
CA SER A 218 -4.03 8.07 17.93
C SER A 218 -3.20 7.41 16.83
N GLN A 219 -1.90 7.72 16.74
CA GLN A 219 -0.97 7.17 15.74
C GLN A 219 -0.24 5.92 16.23
N SER A 220 -0.64 5.34 17.38
CA SER A 220 0.00 4.15 17.96
C SER A 220 0.13 3.00 16.96
N TYR A 221 -0.83 2.86 16.04
CA TYR A 221 -0.86 1.81 15.03
C TYR A 221 0.35 1.85 14.10
N LEU A 222 0.90 3.04 13.77
CA LEU A 222 2.07 3.15 12.89
C LEU A 222 3.27 2.45 13.51
N THR A 223 3.50 2.67 14.80
CA THR A 223 4.66 2.11 15.51
C THR A 223 4.46 0.63 15.83
N SER A 224 3.26 0.23 16.25
CA SER A 224 2.99 -1.19 16.54
C SER A 224 3.01 -2.06 15.28
N ASN A 225 2.53 -1.55 14.14
CA ASN A 225 2.56 -2.28 12.87
C ASN A 225 4.00 -2.44 12.35
N ALA A 226 4.89 -1.47 12.54
CA ALA A 226 6.31 -1.65 12.24
C ALA A 226 6.92 -2.85 12.99
N GLY A 227 6.66 -2.95 14.29
CA GLY A 227 7.14 -4.06 15.10
C GLY A 227 6.52 -5.40 14.70
N ARG A 228 5.21 -5.42 14.43
CA ARG A 228 4.49 -6.61 13.96
C ARG A 228 5.06 -7.10 12.62
N GLU A 229 5.21 -6.23 11.64
CA GLU A 229 5.73 -6.64 10.33
C GLU A 229 7.22 -7.02 10.38
N LEU A 230 8.02 -6.41 11.25
CA LEU A 230 9.37 -6.90 11.54
C LEU A 230 9.32 -8.34 12.09
N GLY A 231 8.47 -8.59 13.08
CA GLY A 231 8.32 -9.91 13.71
C GLY A 231 7.87 -10.99 12.72
N ARG A 232 7.07 -10.64 11.71
CA ARG A 232 6.57 -11.60 10.70
C ARG A 232 7.69 -12.30 9.93
N PHE A 233 8.82 -11.63 9.69
CA PHE A 233 9.99 -12.22 9.04
C PHE A 233 10.66 -13.35 9.83
N LEU A 234 10.26 -13.59 11.09
CA LEU A 234 10.61 -14.84 11.79
C LEU A 234 10.11 -16.08 11.04
N GLY A 235 9.03 -15.96 10.25
CA GLY A 235 8.51 -17.05 9.43
C GLY A 235 9.49 -17.51 8.35
N ASP A 236 10.39 -16.64 7.90
CA ASP A 236 11.32 -16.90 6.79
C ASP A 236 12.66 -17.43 7.31
N ALA A 237 12.94 -18.72 7.10
CA ALA A 237 14.13 -19.38 7.65
C ALA A 237 15.47 -18.71 7.26
N ALA A 238 15.58 -18.16 6.04
CA ALA A 238 16.78 -17.48 5.56
C ALA A 238 16.98 -16.06 6.15
N ILE A 239 15.92 -15.49 6.72
CA ILE A 239 15.91 -14.14 7.29
C ILE A 239 15.89 -14.19 8.83
N ARG A 240 15.28 -15.23 9.42
CA ARG A 240 15.12 -15.44 10.87
C ARG A 240 16.37 -15.12 11.70
N PRO A 241 17.59 -15.56 11.35
CA PRO A 241 18.79 -15.27 12.16
C PRO A 241 19.11 -13.78 12.25
N THR A 242 18.75 -12.98 11.24
CA THR A 242 18.96 -11.53 11.24
C THR A 242 17.87 -10.80 12.02
N VAL A 243 16.61 -11.22 11.87
CA VAL A 243 15.48 -10.49 12.48
C VAL A 243 15.27 -10.82 13.96
N LYS A 244 15.64 -12.03 14.40
CA LYS A 244 15.53 -12.47 15.80
C LYS A 244 16.12 -11.47 16.82
N PRO A 245 17.37 -11.01 16.71
CA PRO A 245 17.91 -10.03 17.65
C PRO A 245 17.16 -8.68 17.61
N LEU A 246 16.63 -8.27 16.46
CA LEU A 246 15.84 -7.03 16.34
C LEU A 246 14.49 -7.16 17.06
N VAL A 247 13.83 -8.32 16.93
CA VAL A 247 12.60 -8.67 17.65
C VAL A 247 12.80 -8.65 19.16
N ILE A 248 13.85 -9.32 19.66
CA ILE A 248 14.24 -9.29 21.08
C ILE A 248 14.49 -7.84 21.51
N GLY A 249 15.17 -7.08 20.66
CA GLY A 249 15.39 -5.65 20.82
C GLY A 249 14.10 -4.89 21.07
N LEU A 250 13.07 -5.03 20.23
CA LEU A 250 11.79 -4.30 20.40
C LEU A 250 11.01 -4.75 21.64
N LEU A 251 11.00 -6.05 21.95
CA LEU A 251 10.37 -6.59 23.16
C LEU A 251 11.02 -6.02 24.43
N SER A 252 12.35 -5.84 24.43
CA SER A 252 13.08 -5.32 25.60
C SER A 252 12.83 -3.83 25.89
N GLN A 253 12.37 -3.04 24.91
CA GLN A 253 12.08 -1.61 25.04
C GLN A 253 10.57 -1.31 25.14
N SER A 254 9.75 -2.34 25.26
CA SER A 254 8.31 -2.25 25.42
C SER A 254 7.84 -3.19 26.53
N SER A 255 6.58 -3.06 26.96
CA SER A 255 5.97 -3.90 27.99
C SER A 255 4.59 -4.33 27.54
N ILE A 256 4.13 -5.50 28.00
CA ILE A 256 2.78 -6.04 27.77
C ILE A 256 1.68 -5.12 28.34
N THR A 257 2.02 -4.22 29.26
CA THR A 257 1.11 -3.22 29.83
C THR A 257 1.58 -1.79 29.58
N GLY A 258 0.69 -0.83 29.78
CA GLY A 258 0.98 0.60 29.64
C GLY A 258 1.02 1.07 28.18
N PRO A 259 1.55 2.29 27.93
CA PRO A 259 1.48 2.92 26.61
C PRO A 259 2.12 2.10 25.49
N THR A 260 3.18 1.33 25.77
CA THR A 260 3.90 0.53 24.77
C THR A 260 3.28 -0.83 24.48
N ALA A 261 2.19 -1.21 25.18
CA ALA A 261 1.55 -2.51 25.02
C ALA A 261 1.21 -2.88 23.58
N PRO A 262 0.71 -1.98 22.71
CA PRO A 262 0.42 -2.33 21.31
C PRO A 262 1.65 -2.82 20.54
N LEU A 263 2.83 -2.23 20.77
CA LEU A 263 4.08 -2.68 20.16
C LEU A 263 4.48 -4.04 20.70
N TRP A 264 4.50 -4.20 22.03
CA TRP A 264 4.91 -5.45 22.67
C TRP A 264 4.02 -6.61 22.20
N VAL A 265 2.70 -6.45 22.25
CA VAL A 265 1.72 -7.47 21.83
C VAL A 265 1.88 -7.80 20.35
N GLY A 266 2.03 -6.80 19.48
CA GLY A 266 2.20 -7.02 18.05
C GLY A 266 3.46 -7.83 17.71
N VAL A 267 4.58 -7.57 18.41
CA VAL A 267 5.83 -8.33 18.23
C VAL A 267 5.69 -9.73 18.84
N ALA A 268 5.15 -9.83 20.06
CA ALA A 268 5.01 -11.08 20.79
C ALA A 268 4.11 -12.09 20.07
N GLU A 269 3.01 -11.63 19.45
CA GLU A 269 2.14 -12.47 18.61
C GLU A 269 2.90 -13.11 17.44
N MET A 270 3.86 -12.41 16.84
CA MET A 270 4.67 -12.96 15.76
C MET A 270 5.69 -13.97 16.26
N THR A 271 6.22 -13.79 17.47
CA THR A 271 7.06 -14.83 18.10
C THR A 271 6.27 -16.12 18.33
N ASP A 272 5.03 -16.02 18.83
CA ASP A 272 4.16 -17.19 19.03
C ASP A 272 3.75 -17.83 17.70
N SER A 273 3.51 -17.02 16.66
CA SER A 273 3.08 -17.52 15.35
C SER A 273 4.22 -18.21 14.56
N TYR A 274 5.45 -17.69 14.65
CA TYR A 274 6.52 -18.06 13.71
C TYR A 274 7.79 -18.62 14.36
N ASP A 275 7.99 -18.47 15.67
CA ASP A 275 9.16 -19.01 16.38
C ASP A 275 8.82 -19.53 17.78
N LYS A 276 7.61 -20.12 17.94
CA LYS A 276 7.03 -20.58 19.22
C LYS A 276 7.96 -21.48 20.03
N ALA A 277 8.65 -22.41 19.34
CA ALA A 277 9.57 -23.34 19.99
C ALA A 277 10.76 -22.64 20.69
N ALA A 278 11.07 -21.41 20.28
CA ALA A 278 12.11 -20.57 20.86
C ALA A 278 11.54 -19.43 21.74
N CYS A 279 10.31 -19.55 22.23
CA CYS A 279 9.64 -18.52 23.04
C CYS A 279 10.45 -18.03 24.26
N ALA A 280 11.33 -18.88 24.80
CA ALA A 280 12.20 -18.53 25.94
C ALA A 280 13.19 -17.42 25.59
N ASP A 281 13.66 -17.36 24.34
CA ASP A 281 14.58 -16.33 23.87
C ASP A 281 13.91 -14.94 23.82
N TYR A 282 12.58 -14.91 23.72
CA TYR A 282 11.77 -13.70 23.60
C TYR A 282 11.05 -13.32 24.91
N ASN A 283 11.05 -14.21 25.91
CA ASN A 283 10.18 -14.14 27.10
C ASN A 283 8.67 -14.12 26.77
N THR A 284 8.25 -14.92 25.78
CA THR A 284 6.86 -14.95 25.28
C THR A 284 6.16 -16.30 25.44
N CYS A 285 6.70 -17.23 26.23
CA CYS A 285 6.15 -18.60 26.35
C CYS A 285 4.75 -18.69 26.97
N ASN A 286 4.33 -17.70 27.75
CA ASN A 286 3.11 -17.73 28.55
C ASN A 286 2.01 -16.79 27.99
N LEU A 287 2.02 -16.57 26.68
CA LEU A 287 0.93 -15.87 26.01
C LEU A 287 -0.26 -16.82 25.87
N THR A 288 -1.25 -16.67 26.75
CA THR A 288 -2.54 -17.38 26.71
C THR A 288 -3.67 -16.38 26.79
#